data_AF-A0A5B0X6K8-F1
#
_entry.id   AF-A0A5B0X6K8-F1
#
_cell.length_a   1.000
_cell.length_b   1.000
_cell.length_c   1.000
_cell.angle_alpha   90.00
_cell.angle_beta   90.00
_cell.angle_gamma   90.00
#
_symmetry.space_group_name_H-M   'P 1'
#
loop_
_entity.id
_entity.type
_entity.pdbx_description
1 polymer ?
#
loop_
_entity_poly.entity_id
_entity_poly.type
_entity_poly.pdbx_seq_one_letter_code
_entity_poly.pdbx_strand_id
1 'polypeptide(L)' 'MRPVDAGYIQYPDLLSGVVDLADIARMNDWLDLKADNEARIARWRDAHER' A
#
# COMPACT_ATOMS: atom_id res chain seq x y z
N MET A 1 -10.44 2.21 3.71
CA MET A 1 -10.07 1.97 2.29
C MET A 1 -8.56 2.14 2.25
N ARG A 2 -7.81 1.09 1.88
CA ARG A 2 -6.37 0.95 2.21
C ARG A 2 -5.49 2.18 1.94
N PRO A 3 -5.67 2.96 0.86
CA PRO A 3 -4.84 4.15 0.61
C PRO A 3 -5.08 5.32 1.58
N VAL A 4 -6.30 5.47 2.10
CA VAL A 4 -6.63 6.45 3.15
C VAL A 4 -5.99 6.03 4.47
N ASP A 5 -6.12 4.74 4.79
CA ASP A 5 -5.61 4.17 6.03
C ASP A 5 -4.06 4.21 6.07
N ALA A 6 -3.42 4.12 4.90
CA ALA A 6 -1.98 4.28 4.73
C ALA A 6 -1.50 5.75 4.60
N GLY A 7 -2.43 6.71 4.63
CA GLY A 7 -2.13 8.15 4.60
C GLY A 7 -1.75 8.71 3.22
N TYR A 8 -1.94 7.95 2.15
CA TYR A 8 -1.59 8.38 0.78
C TYR A 8 -2.60 9.35 0.18
N ILE A 9 -3.85 9.34 0.65
CA ILE A 9 -4.92 10.25 0.23
C ILE A 9 -5.77 10.65 1.43
N GLN A 10 -6.31 11.86 1.41
CA GLN A 10 -7.26 12.31 2.42
C GLN A 10 -8.67 11.84 2.07
N TYR A 11 -9.47 11.49 3.07
CA TYR A 11 -10.86 11.06 2.87
C TYR A 11 -11.73 12.07 2.08
N PRO A 12 -11.56 13.40 2.23
CA PRO A 12 -12.29 14.37 1.40
C PRO A 12 -11.97 14.28 -0.10
N ASP A 13 -10.78 13.82 -0.50
CA ASP A 13 -10.37 13.75 -1.91
C ASP A 13 -11.09 12.62 -2.68
N LEU A 14 -11.53 11.60 -1.94
CA LEU A 14 -12.42 10.56 -2.42
C LEU A 14 -13.83 11.07 -2.68
N LEU A 15 -14.32 11.93 -1.80
CA LEU A 15 -15.66 12.52 -1.90
C LEU A 15 -15.73 13.61 -2.98
N SER A 16 -14.65 14.35 -3.17
CA SER A 16 -14.56 15.40 -4.18
C SER A 16 -14.37 14.86 -5.61
N GLY A 17 -14.03 13.58 -5.76
CA GLY A 17 -13.80 12.94 -7.05
C GLY A 17 -12.48 13.35 -7.72
N VAL A 18 -11.57 13.98 -6.97
CA VAL A 18 -10.21 14.33 -7.44
C VAL A 18 -9.38 13.08 -7.69
N VAL A 19 -9.65 12.01 -6.95
CA VAL A 19 -9.00 10.71 -7.10
C VAL A 19 -9.99 9.75 -7.76
N ASP A 20 -9.61 9.16 -8.88
CA ASP A 20 -10.45 8.20 -9.58
C ASP A 20 -10.22 6.75 -9.10
N LEU A 21 -11.08 5.84 -9.57
CA LEU A 21 -10.99 4.41 -9.25
C LEU A 21 -9.67 3.78 -9.76
N ALA A 22 -9.10 4.29 -10.86
CA ALA A 22 -7.86 3.77 -11.42
C ALA A 22 -6.65 4.17 -10.56
N ASP A 23 -6.66 5.38 -10.00
CA ASP A 23 -5.64 5.85 -9.06
C ASP A 23 -5.70 5.07 -7.75
N ILE A 24 -6.91 4.81 -7.23
CA ILE A 24 -7.10 3.96 -6.05
C ILE A 24 -6.58 2.53 -6.31
N ALA A 25 -6.86 1.97 -7.49
CA ALA A 25 -6.37 0.64 -7.87
C ALA A 25 -4.84 0.61 -7.92
N ARG A 26 -4.20 1.59 -8.57
CA ARG A 26 -2.74 1.70 -8.64
C ARG A 26 -2.10 1.82 -7.26
N MET A 27 -2.70 2.62 -6.37
CA MET A 27 -2.22 2.78 -4.99
C MET A 27 -2.31 1.48 -4.19
N ASN A 28 -3.40 0.73 -4.38
CA ASN A 28 -3.58 -0.57 -3.77
C ASN A 28 -2.53 -1.58 -4.23
N ASP A 29 -2.25 -1.65 -5.53
CA ASP A 29 -1.24 -2.55 -6.09
C ASP A 29 0.15 -2.24 -5.52
N TRP A 30 0.47 -0.95 -5.35
CA TRP A 30 1.73 -0.52 -4.77
C TRP A 30 1.86 -0.90 -3.28
N LEU A 31 0.78 -0.78 -2.52
CA LEU A 31 0.73 -1.22 -1.12
C LEU A 31 0.96 -2.73 -1.00
N ASP A 32 0.36 -3.51 -1.88
CA ASP A 32 0.50 -4.97 -1.91
C ASP A 32 1.94 -5.37 -2.27
N LEU A 33 2.58 -4.67 -3.21
CA LEU A 33 4.00 -4.88 -3.55
C LEU A 33 4.93 -4.57 -2.36
N LYS A 34 4.64 -3.49 -1.62
CA LYS A 34 5.42 -3.13 -0.43
C LYS A 34 5.32 -4.21 0.65
N ALA A 35 4.12 -4.70 0.92
CA ALA A 35 3.87 -5.77 1.88
C ALA A 35 4.61 -7.07 1.51
N ASP A 36 4.58 -7.48 0.24
CA ASP A 36 5.32 -8.67 -0.21
C ASP A 36 6.84 -8.50 -0.06
N ASN A 37 7.37 -7.31 -0.35
CA ASN A 37 8.79 -7.01 -0.13
C ASN A 37 9.19 -7.09 1.35
N GLU A 38 8.39 -6.52 2.24
CA GLU A 38 8.63 -6.60 3.69
C GLU A 38 8.59 -8.06 4.17
N ALA A 39 7.64 -8.85 3.69
CA ALA A 39 7.55 -10.28 4.00
C ALA A 39 8.76 -11.06 3.48
N ARG A 40 9.26 -10.76 2.27
CA ARG A 40 10.49 -11.35 1.72
C ARG A 40 11.71 -11.00 2.55
N ILE A 41 11.85 -9.74 2.97
CA ILE A 41 12.96 -9.29 3.82
C ILE A 41 12.89 -9.98 5.19
N ALA A 42 11.71 -10.10 5.79
CA ALA A 42 11.53 -10.80 7.06
C ALA A 42 11.94 -12.28 6.97
N ARG A 43 11.51 -12.98 5.90
CA ARG A 43 11.94 -14.37 5.63
C ARG A 43 13.45 -14.49 5.45
N TRP A 44 14.06 -13.54 4.74
CA TRP A 44 15.51 -13.52 4.54
C TRP A 44 16.25 -13.31 5.86
N ARG A 45 15.79 -12.40 6.72
CA ARG A 45 16.39 -12.16 8.05
C ARG A 45 16.32 -13.41 8.93
N ASP A 46 15.15 -14.05 9.03
CA ASP A 46 14.99 -15.27 9.85
C ASP A 46 15.86 -16.44 9.37
N ALA A 47 16.14 -16.52 8.06
CA ALA A 47 16.98 -17.56 7.47
C ALA A 47 18.49 -17.29 7.57
N HIS A 48 18.93 -16.03 7.71
CA HIS A 48 20.34 -15.65 7.65
C HIS A 48 20.92 -15.06 8.95
N GLU A 49 20.10 -14.68 9.92
CA GLU A 49 20.54 -14.19 11.24
C GLU A 49 20.51 -15.27 12.34
N ARG A 50 20.45 -16.56 11.98
CA ARG A 50 20.55 -17.70 12.91
C ARG A 50 21.92 -18.36 12.92
#